data_AF-A0A7C1SRG1-F1
#
_entry.id   AF-A0A7C1SRG1-F1
#
_cell.length_a   1.000
_cell.length_b   1.000
_cell.length_c   1.000
_cell.angle_alpha   90.00
_cell.angle_beta   90.00
_cell.angle_gamma   90.00
#
_symmetry.space_group_name_H-M   'P 1'
#
loop_
_entity.id
_entity.type
_entity.pdbx_description
1 polymer ?
#
loop_
_entity_poly.entity_id
_entity_poly.type
_entity_poly.pdbx_seq_one_letter_code
_entity_poly.pdbx_strand_id
1 'polypeptide(L)'
;MKGFQLRTRVLSLRYDLEPDSFDLFQNNDTTIVISDVEKNSFMLSLKAIEGEVPGEKFFGKAHDVFGHFIMALNIASLGHFTWDFQLVQPVPYILDSFDDNKSQFLFGNKVEITKEDDILKFDKNFAWSTLQLIMILKKEEDTVVKDEYLKGIYNTHHKFFNIDFTNEAFVNFYKAFEYFCTNRILGLKKLSNEKKQLRGVLKDFGFEEEILEDFDKIYIARSSKVMHAQRSIETCDKELLEKLKIFLDALMHKYYKPLWEKVLSNS
;
A
#
# COMPACT_ATOMS: atom_id res chain seq x y z
N MET A 1 -20.36 -22.74 -14.54
CA MET A 1 -20.52 -21.27 -14.50
C MET A 1 -19.46 -20.70 -15.43
N LYS A 2 -19.81 -19.76 -16.32
CA LYS A 2 -18.78 -18.98 -17.04
C LYS A 2 -17.99 -18.17 -16.00
N GLY A 3 -16.71 -17.95 -16.25
CA GLY A 3 -15.86 -17.25 -15.27
C GLY A 3 -16.33 -15.82 -15.01
N PHE A 4 -15.89 -15.27 -13.89
CA PHE A 4 -16.15 -13.89 -13.46
C PHE A 4 -14.84 -13.29 -12.94
N GLN A 5 -14.81 -11.97 -12.77
CA GLN A 5 -13.67 -11.29 -12.15
C GLN A 5 -14.14 -10.18 -11.23
N LEU A 6 -13.38 -9.95 -10.16
CA LEU A 6 -13.51 -8.74 -9.36
C LEU A 6 -12.52 -7.71 -9.87
N ARG A 7 -12.93 -6.44 -9.94
CA ARG A 7 -12.07 -5.34 -10.36
C ARG A 7 -12.11 -4.20 -9.36
N THR A 8 -11.00 -3.49 -9.23
CA THR A 8 -10.91 -2.24 -8.47
C THR A 8 -10.02 -1.26 -9.20
N ARG A 9 -10.33 0.04 -9.09
CA ARG A 9 -9.51 1.09 -9.68
C ARG A 9 -8.43 1.51 -8.70
N VAL A 10 -7.20 1.60 -9.17
CA VAL A 10 -6.03 2.03 -8.40
C VAL A 10 -5.55 3.37 -8.94
N LEU A 11 -5.27 4.31 -8.06
CA LEU A 11 -4.71 5.62 -8.36
C LEU A 11 -3.22 5.64 -8.05
N SER A 12 -2.46 6.34 -8.88
CA SER A 12 -1.07 6.73 -8.66
C SER A 12 -1.01 8.22 -8.34
N LEU A 13 -0.43 8.59 -7.21
CA LEU A 13 -0.25 10.00 -6.84
C LEU A 13 1.15 10.54 -7.15
N ARG A 14 2.11 9.67 -7.50
CA ARG A 14 3.52 10.04 -7.71
C ARG A 14 4.03 9.76 -9.13
N TYR A 15 3.39 8.84 -9.84
CA TYR A 15 3.88 8.33 -11.11
C TYR A 15 2.90 8.54 -12.26
N ASP A 16 3.43 8.97 -13.41
CA ASP A 16 2.82 8.86 -14.72
C ASP A 16 2.95 7.41 -15.22
N LEU A 17 1.80 6.81 -15.51
CA LEU A 17 1.66 5.42 -15.94
C LEU A 17 1.48 5.35 -17.46
N GLU A 18 2.12 4.35 -18.06
CA GLU A 18 1.98 4.01 -19.47
C GLU A 18 1.58 2.51 -19.56
N PRO A 19 0.75 2.10 -20.54
CA PRO A 19 0.32 0.70 -20.68
C PRO A 19 1.49 -0.29 -20.70
N ASP A 20 2.55 0.03 -21.45
CA ASP A 20 3.75 -0.80 -21.62
C ASP A 20 4.46 -1.11 -20.29
N SER A 21 4.29 -0.27 -19.26
CA SER A 21 4.88 -0.51 -17.95
C SER A 21 4.25 -1.71 -17.22
N PHE A 22 3.08 -2.19 -17.66
CA PHE A 22 2.31 -3.26 -17.03
C PHE A 22 2.11 -4.49 -17.94
N ASP A 23 2.85 -4.63 -19.04
CA ASP A 23 2.73 -5.74 -20.01
C ASP A 23 2.65 -7.12 -19.33
N LEU A 24 3.44 -7.31 -18.28
CA LEU A 24 3.50 -8.55 -17.47
C LEU A 24 2.16 -8.96 -16.87
N PHE A 25 1.28 -7.99 -16.60
CA PHE A 25 -0.04 -8.17 -16.00
C PHE A 25 -1.18 -8.00 -17.01
N GLN A 26 -0.88 -7.71 -18.28
CA GLN A 26 -1.91 -7.54 -19.31
C GLN A 26 -2.22 -8.85 -20.05
N ASN A 27 -1.37 -9.86 -19.91
CA ASN A 27 -1.58 -11.17 -20.50
C ASN A 27 -2.77 -11.90 -19.85
N ASN A 28 -3.59 -12.55 -20.66
CA ASN A 28 -4.79 -13.24 -20.17
C ASN A 28 -4.50 -14.52 -19.37
N ASP A 29 -3.24 -14.93 -19.29
CA ASP A 29 -2.78 -16.17 -18.67
C ASP A 29 -2.61 -16.08 -17.15
N THR A 30 -2.63 -14.86 -16.59
CA THR A 30 -2.52 -14.63 -15.16
C THR A 30 -3.89 -14.42 -14.51
N THR A 31 -4.01 -14.83 -13.25
CA THR A 31 -5.23 -14.60 -12.43
C THR A 31 -5.38 -13.12 -12.06
N ILE A 32 -4.26 -12.41 -11.90
CA ILE A 32 -4.22 -10.96 -11.67
C ILE A 32 -4.03 -10.29 -13.03
N VAL A 33 -4.89 -9.34 -13.36
CA VAL A 33 -4.81 -8.60 -14.63
C VAL A 33 -4.87 -7.10 -14.38
N ILE A 34 -4.03 -6.34 -15.09
CA ILE A 34 -4.12 -4.88 -15.19
C ILE A 34 -4.72 -4.51 -16.54
N SER A 35 -5.74 -3.66 -16.54
CA SER A 35 -6.35 -3.08 -17.74
C SER A 35 -6.54 -1.58 -17.58
N ASP A 36 -6.98 -0.93 -18.67
CA ASP A 36 -7.43 0.48 -18.66
C ASP A 36 -6.42 1.42 -18.01
N VAL A 37 -5.14 1.27 -18.37
CA VAL A 37 -4.04 2.09 -17.85
C VAL A 37 -4.18 3.51 -18.40
N GLU A 38 -4.55 4.43 -17.52
CA GLU A 38 -4.55 5.86 -17.73
C GLU A 38 -3.33 6.49 -17.05
N LYS A 39 -3.05 7.75 -17.37
CA LYS A 39 -1.89 8.50 -16.89
C LYS A 39 -1.63 8.39 -15.38
N ASN A 40 -2.67 8.33 -14.55
CA ASN A 40 -2.56 8.29 -13.09
C ASN A 40 -3.40 7.17 -12.45
N SER A 41 -3.89 6.22 -13.23
CA SER A 41 -4.74 5.15 -12.69
C SER A 41 -4.78 3.93 -13.59
N PHE A 42 -5.19 2.80 -13.04
CA PHE A 42 -5.42 1.57 -13.80
C PHE A 42 -6.50 0.72 -13.12
N MET A 43 -7.04 -0.24 -13.86
CA MET A 43 -7.95 -1.25 -13.32
C MET A 43 -7.18 -2.50 -12.93
N LEU A 44 -7.25 -2.89 -11.66
CA LEU A 44 -6.70 -4.13 -11.14
C LEU A 44 -7.81 -5.17 -11.01
N SER A 45 -7.61 -6.34 -11.61
CA SER A 45 -8.62 -7.39 -11.69
C SER A 45 -8.10 -8.70 -11.12
N LEU A 46 -8.97 -9.46 -10.44
CA LEU A 46 -8.74 -10.85 -10.04
C LEU A 46 -9.78 -11.74 -10.72
N LYS A 47 -9.31 -12.61 -11.62
CA LYS A 47 -10.13 -13.63 -12.28
C LYS A 47 -10.46 -14.76 -11.30
N ALA A 48 -11.71 -15.20 -11.32
CA ALA A 48 -12.12 -16.41 -10.62
C ALA A 48 -11.50 -17.64 -11.28
N ILE A 49 -11.02 -18.58 -10.46
CA ILE A 49 -10.59 -19.89 -10.97
C ILE A 49 -11.81 -20.77 -11.28
N GLU A 50 -11.63 -21.78 -12.13
CA GLU A 50 -12.73 -22.69 -12.48
C GLU A 50 -13.34 -23.34 -11.24
N GLY A 51 -14.67 -23.31 -11.13
CA GLY A 51 -15.42 -23.84 -9.99
C GLY A 51 -15.53 -22.92 -8.77
N GLU A 52 -14.85 -21.77 -8.77
CA GLU A 52 -15.06 -20.73 -7.75
C GLU A 52 -16.44 -20.08 -7.97
N VAL A 53 -17.08 -19.64 -6.88
CA VAL A 53 -18.43 -19.03 -6.92
C VAL A 53 -18.35 -17.62 -6.33
N PRO A 54 -19.04 -16.61 -6.91
CA PRO A 54 -19.06 -15.28 -6.34
C PRO A 54 -19.65 -15.31 -4.93
N GLY A 55 -18.97 -14.72 -3.96
CA GLY A 55 -19.41 -14.69 -2.57
C GLY A 55 -18.34 -14.13 -1.64
N GLU A 56 -18.68 -14.03 -0.36
CA GLU A 56 -17.84 -13.41 0.69
C GLU A 56 -16.41 -13.95 0.69
N LYS A 57 -16.23 -15.27 0.54
CA LYS A 57 -14.91 -15.90 0.49
C LYS A 57 -14.08 -15.42 -0.71
N PHE A 58 -14.69 -15.28 -1.89
CA PHE A 58 -14.02 -14.77 -3.07
C PHE A 58 -13.70 -13.28 -2.94
N PHE A 59 -14.64 -12.49 -2.41
CA PHE A 59 -14.43 -11.06 -2.18
C PHE A 59 -13.31 -10.81 -1.16
N GLY A 60 -13.27 -11.56 -0.06
CA GLY A 60 -12.18 -11.49 0.93
C GLY A 60 -10.82 -11.84 0.32
N LYS A 61 -10.75 -12.94 -0.44
CA LYS A 61 -9.53 -13.31 -1.19
C LYS A 61 -9.10 -12.22 -2.18
N ALA A 62 -10.04 -11.63 -2.90
CA ALA A 62 -9.74 -10.57 -3.86
C ALA A 62 -9.24 -9.30 -3.16
N HIS A 63 -9.90 -8.89 -2.08
CA HIS A 63 -9.46 -7.78 -1.23
C HIS A 63 -8.03 -7.99 -0.73
N ASP A 64 -7.72 -9.18 -0.21
CA ASP A 64 -6.36 -9.53 0.22
C ASP A 64 -5.36 -9.41 -0.94
N VAL A 65 -5.67 -9.98 -2.11
CA VAL A 65 -4.77 -9.91 -3.27
C VAL A 65 -4.53 -8.47 -3.72
N PHE A 66 -5.57 -7.65 -3.80
CA PHE A 66 -5.45 -6.25 -4.18
C PHE A 66 -4.66 -5.44 -3.16
N GLY A 67 -4.86 -5.70 -1.87
CA GLY A 67 -4.09 -5.08 -0.79
C GLY A 67 -2.59 -5.42 -0.92
N HIS A 68 -2.25 -6.70 -1.10
CA HIS A 68 -0.86 -7.11 -1.33
C HIS A 68 -0.27 -6.44 -2.56
N PHE A 69 -1.06 -6.31 -3.64
CA PHE A 69 -0.60 -5.69 -4.87
C PHE A 69 -0.25 -4.20 -4.66
N ILE A 70 -1.13 -3.44 -4.00
CA ILE A 70 -0.92 -2.02 -3.73
C ILE A 70 0.26 -1.79 -2.78
N MET A 71 0.35 -2.59 -1.71
CA MET A 71 1.49 -2.55 -0.79
C MET A 71 2.80 -2.86 -1.53
N ALA A 72 2.80 -3.89 -2.38
CA ALA A 72 3.98 -4.27 -3.15
C ALA A 72 4.38 -3.21 -4.19
N LEU A 73 3.42 -2.57 -4.85
CA LEU A 73 3.68 -1.42 -5.72
C LEU A 73 4.36 -0.29 -4.95
N ASN A 74 3.79 0.13 -3.82
CA ASN A 74 4.33 1.22 -3.01
C ASN A 74 5.77 0.95 -2.57
N ILE A 75 6.05 -0.25 -2.07
CA ILE A 75 7.39 -0.62 -1.61
C ILE A 75 8.36 -0.71 -2.80
N ALA A 76 7.98 -1.41 -3.87
CA ALA A 76 8.86 -1.64 -5.02
C ALA A 76 9.26 -0.34 -5.73
N SER A 77 8.31 0.58 -5.89
CA SER A 77 8.53 1.86 -6.57
C SER A 77 8.82 3.02 -5.62
N LEU A 78 8.80 2.83 -4.30
CA LEU A 78 8.76 3.95 -3.32
C LEU A 78 7.68 4.98 -3.69
N GLY A 79 6.51 4.48 -4.10
CA GLY A 79 5.42 5.25 -4.67
C GLY A 79 4.28 5.54 -3.70
N HIS A 80 3.22 6.13 -4.22
CA HIS A 80 1.96 6.30 -3.49
C HIS A 80 0.78 5.92 -4.37
N PHE A 81 0.49 4.63 -4.34
CA PHE A 81 -0.64 3.96 -4.93
C PHE A 81 -1.70 3.71 -3.87
N THR A 82 -2.95 3.92 -4.24
CA THR A 82 -4.11 3.75 -3.36
C THR A 82 -5.34 3.33 -4.16
N TRP A 83 -6.37 2.83 -3.50
CA TRP A 83 -7.66 2.60 -4.15
C TRP A 83 -8.29 3.94 -4.57
N ASP A 84 -9.01 3.92 -5.70
CA ASP A 84 -9.97 4.97 -6.01
C ASP A 84 -11.25 4.71 -5.20
N PHE A 85 -11.42 5.46 -4.12
CA PHE A 85 -12.52 5.26 -3.18
C PHE A 85 -13.89 5.73 -3.69
N GLN A 86 -13.96 6.39 -4.87
CA GLN A 86 -15.18 6.86 -5.56
C GLN A 86 -16.37 7.23 -4.64
N LEU A 87 -16.11 7.98 -3.56
CA LEU A 87 -17.08 8.48 -2.56
C LEU A 87 -17.89 7.48 -1.74
N VAL A 88 -17.79 6.17 -1.94
CA VAL A 88 -18.60 5.20 -1.20
C VAL A 88 -17.66 4.20 -0.53
N GLN A 89 -17.85 4.03 0.78
CA GLN A 89 -17.35 2.86 1.50
C GLN A 89 -18.43 1.78 1.56
N PRO A 90 -18.05 0.50 1.42
CA PRO A 90 -16.68 -0.03 1.26
C PRO A 90 -16.10 0.16 -0.16
N VAL A 91 -14.80 -0.11 -0.34
CA VAL A 91 -14.06 -0.03 -1.63
C VAL A 91 -14.94 -0.47 -2.79
N PRO A 92 -15.08 0.33 -3.87
CA PRO A 92 -15.91 -0.06 -4.99
C PRO A 92 -15.23 -1.24 -5.71
N TYR A 93 -15.77 -2.43 -5.51
CA TYR A 93 -15.43 -3.61 -6.29
C TYR A 93 -16.47 -3.76 -7.40
N ILE A 94 -16.01 -3.82 -8.64
CA ILE A 94 -16.85 -4.08 -9.80
C ILE A 94 -16.77 -5.59 -10.08
N LEU A 95 -17.90 -6.28 -9.98
CA LEU A 95 -18.03 -7.68 -10.37
C LEU A 95 -18.51 -7.72 -11.82
N ASP A 96 -17.70 -8.24 -12.72
CA ASP A 96 -18.07 -8.40 -14.13
C ASP A 96 -18.09 -9.86 -14.54
N SER A 97 -19.09 -10.20 -15.35
CA SER A 97 -19.10 -11.44 -16.12
C SER A 97 -18.27 -11.26 -17.38
N PHE A 98 -17.56 -12.29 -17.85
CA PHE A 98 -16.72 -12.17 -19.05
C PHE A 98 -17.49 -11.87 -20.37
N ASP A 99 -18.84 -11.90 -20.38
CA ASP A 99 -19.65 -11.79 -21.60
C ASP A 99 -20.46 -10.49 -21.76
N ASP A 100 -20.58 -9.62 -20.73
CA ASP A 100 -21.41 -8.42 -20.81
C ASP A 100 -20.63 -7.13 -20.54
N ASN A 101 -20.50 -6.28 -21.56
CA ASN A 101 -19.96 -4.91 -21.50
C ASN A 101 -20.88 -3.93 -20.73
N LYS A 102 -21.54 -4.38 -19.67
CA LYS A 102 -22.41 -3.55 -18.81
C LYS A 102 -21.77 -3.32 -17.46
N SER A 103 -20.66 -2.59 -17.45
CA SER A 103 -20.13 -1.98 -16.24
C SER A 103 -21.07 -0.84 -15.80
N GLN A 104 -21.78 -1.01 -14.69
CA GLN A 104 -22.52 0.08 -14.07
C GLN A 104 -21.55 0.93 -13.23
N PHE A 105 -21.12 2.06 -13.79
CA PHE A 105 -20.44 3.10 -13.01
C PHE A 105 -21.49 3.98 -12.32
N LEU A 106 -21.28 4.29 -11.05
CA LEU A 106 -21.95 5.38 -10.35
C LEU A 106 -20.93 6.50 -10.10
N PHE A 107 -21.24 7.68 -10.65
CA PHE A 107 -20.57 8.98 -10.46
C PHE A 107 -20.29 9.25 -8.96
N GLY A 108 -19.22 9.90 -8.47
CA GLY A 108 -18.09 10.62 -9.06
C GLY A 108 -17.75 11.89 -8.26
N ASN A 109 -16.87 11.82 -7.25
CA ASN A 109 -15.93 12.91 -6.95
C ASN A 109 -14.53 12.31 -7.05
N LYS A 110 -13.66 13.02 -7.77
CA LYS A 110 -12.25 12.65 -7.87
C LYS A 110 -11.59 12.81 -6.52
N VAL A 111 -10.74 11.87 -6.13
CA VAL A 111 -9.72 12.15 -5.11
C VAL A 111 -8.98 13.41 -5.58
N GLU A 112 -8.99 14.45 -4.75
CA GLU A 112 -8.18 15.63 -5.01
C GLU A 112 -6.73 15.18 -4.98
N ILE A 113 -6.14 15.06 -6.16
CA ILE A 113 -4.71 14.89 -6.32
C ILE A 113 -4.13 16.25 -5.92
N THR A 114 -3.75 16.38 -4.65
CA THR A 114 -2.83 17.41 -4.20
C THR A 114 -1.52 17.13 -4.93
N LYS A 115 -1.34 17.81 -6.07
CA LYS A 115 -0.12 17.79 -6.85
C LYS A 115 0.92 18.61 -6.09
N GLU A 116 1.90 17.95 -5.51
CA GLU A 116 3.20 18.54 -5.25
C GLU A 116 4.31 17.67 -5.83
N ASP A 117 5.29 18.39 -6.40
CA ASP A 117 6.66 18.11 -6.81
C ASP A 117 6.97 16.80 -7.57
N ASP A 118 7.44 17.01 -8.82
CA ASP A 118 8.01 16.05 -9.78
C ASP A 118 7.25 14.72 -9.95
N ILE A 119 6.22 14.76 -10.81
CA ILE A 119 5.61 13.53 -11.33
C ILE A 119 6.68 12.72 -12.08
N LEU A 120 6.97 11.53 -11.57
CA LEU A 120 7.98 10.63 -12.14
C LEU A 120 7.34 9.71 -13.19
N LYS A 121 8.14 9.15 -14.10
CA LYS A 121 7.68 8.08 -14.99
C LYS A 121 7.70 6.73 -14.29
N PHE A 122 6.66 5.93 -14.46
CA PHE A 122 6.63 4.56 -13.95
C PHE A 122 7.39 3.59 -14.88
N ASP A 123 8.52 3.10 -14.42
CA ASP A 123 9.35 2.14 -15.16
C ASP A 123 8.81 0.70 -15.02
N LYS A 124 8.85 -0.09 -16.10
CA LYS A 124 8.43 -1.50 -16.12
C LYS A 124 9.14 -2.38 -15.08
N ASN A 125 10.36 -2.02 -14.67
CA ASN A 125 11.10 -2.72 -13.63
C ASN A 125 10.40 -2.63 -12.27
N PHE A 126 9.61 -1.58 -12.02
CA PHE A 126 8.77 -1.49 -10.83
C PHE A 126 7.66 -2.54 -10.87
N ALA A 127 6.96 -2.70 -12.01
CA ALA A 127 5.95 -3.75 -12.18
C ALA A 127 6.55 -5.15 -11.98
N TRP A 128 7.75 -5.40 -12.50
CA TRP A 128 8.47 -6.65 -12.26
C TRP A 128 8.81 -6.86 -10.79
N SER A 129 9.38 -5.85 -10.14
CA SER A 129 9.73 -5.89 -8.70
C SER A 129 8.50 -6.11 -7.83
N THR A 130 7.35 -5.51 -8.20
CA THR A 130 6.07 -5.73 -7.55
C THR A 130 5.65 -7.20 -7.62
N LEU A 131 5.73 -7.84 -8.78
CA LEU A 131 5.42 -9.27 -8.92
C LEU A 131 6.28 -10.11 -7.98
N GLN A 132 7.60 -9.88 -7.97
CA GLN A 132 8.53 -10.62 -7.12
C GLN A 132 8.24 -10.39 -5.63
N LEU A 133 7.92 -9.15 -5.25
CA LEU A 133 7.58 -8.81 -3.87
C LEU A 133 6.26 -9.46 -3.43
N ILE A 134 5.24 -9.52 -4.28
CA ILE A 134 3.99 -10.25 -3.97
C ILE A 134 4.28 -11.72 -3.65
N MET A 135 5.20 -12.36 -4.38
CA MET A 135 5.60 -13.76 -4.12
C MET A 135 6.31 -13.93 -2.77
N ILE A 136 7.02 -12.91 -2.30
CA ILE A 136 7.67 -12.91 -0.99
C ILE A 136 6.63 -12.69 0.11
N LEU A 137 5.83 -11.62 0.00
CA LEU A 137 4.83 -11.25 0.99
C LEU A 137 3.81 -12.37 1.20
N LYS A 138 3.42 -13.08 0.13
CA LYS A 138 2.50 -14.23 0.21
C LYS A 138 3.03 -15.38 1.08
N LYS A 139 4.36 -15.52 1.23
CA LYS A 139 4.99 -16.56 2.06
C LYS A 139 5.09 -16.16 3.53
N GLU A 140 4.76 -14.91 3.87
CA GLU A 140 4.79 -14.47 5.26
C GLU A 140 3.50 -14.87 5.99
N GLU A 141 3.66 -15.61 7.09
CA GLU A 141 2.52 -16.05 7.91
C GLU A 141 1.99 -14.94 8.82
N ASP A 142 2.87 -14.03 9.24
CA ASP A 142 2.53 -12.92 10.13
C ASP A 142 2.04 -11.70 9.31
N THR A 143 0.77 -11.37 9.49
CA THR A 143 0.07 -10.32 8.71
C THR A 143 0.09 -8.95 9.38
N VAL A 144 0.69 -8.77 10.57
CA VAL A 144 0.55 -7.54 11.34
C VAL A 144 1.01 -6.31 10.56
N VAL A 145 2.17 -6.41 9.90
CA VAL A 145 2.70 -5.29 9.07
C VAL A 145 1.76 -5.00 7.91
N LYS A 146 1.29 -6.03 7.21
CA LYS A 146 0.35 -5.89 6.09
C LYS A 146 -0.94 -5.21 6.53
N ASP A 147 -1.58 -5.73 7.58
CA ASP A 147 -2.89 -5.27 8.02
C ASP A 147 -2.82 -3.81 8.50
N GLU A 148 -1.78 -3.45 9.25
CA GLU A 148 -1.59 -2.07 9.70
C GLU A 148 -1.17 -1.15 8.53
N TYR A 149 -0.35 -1.61 7.60
CA TYR A 149 0.01 -0.83 6.40
C TYR A 149 -1.23 -0.49 5.56
N LEU A 150 -2.07 -1.48 5.26
CA LEU A 150 -3.26 -1.28 4.42
C LEU A 150 -4.29 -0.40 5.12
N LYS A 151 -4.50 -0.56 6.44
CA LYS A 151 -5.33 0.36 7.23
C LYS A 151 -4.78 1.79 7.16
N GLY A 152 -3.46 1.96 7.20
CA GLY A 152 -2.79 3.25 7.00
C GLY A 152 -3.18 3.89 5.68
N ILE A 153 -3.01 3.17 4.57
CA ILE A 153 -3.41 3.62 3.23
C ILE A 153 -4.89 3.97 3.16
N TYR A 154 -5.76 3.12 3.72
CA TYR A 154 -7.20 3.37 3.79
C TYR A 154 -7.50 4.69 4.50
N ASN A 155 -6.95 4.88 5.70
CA ASN A 155 -7.24 6.03 6.54
C ASN A 155 -6.64 7.33 6.00
N THR A 156 -5.52 7.30 5.28
CA THR A 156 -4.92 8.50 4.66
C THR A 156 -5.87 9.18 3.68
N HIS A 157 -6.62 8.40 2.91
CA HIS A 157 -7.53 8.91 1.87
C HIS A 157 -8.98 8.93 2.32
N HIS A 158 -9.27 8.46 3.54
CA HIS A 158 -10.62 8.42 4.06
C HIS A 158 -11.00 9.76 4.68
N LYS A 159 -12.14 10.29 4.24
CA LYS A 159 -12.83 11.40 4.89
C LYS A 159 -14.31 11.08 4.92
N PHE A 160 -14.96 11.34 6.05
CA PHE A 160 -16.41 11.19 6.19
C PHE A 160 -16.99 12.52 6.69
N PHE A 161 -17.63 13.27 5.79
CA PHE A 161 -18.02 14.67 6.00
C PHE A 161 -16.83 15.54 6.45
N ASN A 162 -16.82 15.98 7.70
CA ASN A 162 -15.77 16.80 8.32
C ASN A 162 -14.82 15.99 9.22
N ILE A 163 -14.94 14.65 9.22
CA ILE A 163 -14.06 13.74 9.95
C ILE A 163 -12.90 13.36 9.04
N ASP A 164 -11.68 13.65 9.48
CA ASP A 164 -10.41 13.25 8.86
C ASP A 164 -9.81 12.11 9.70
N PHE A 165 -9.31 11.07 9.03
CA PHE A 165 -8.72 9.89 9.66
C PHE A 165 -7.18 9.91 9.65
N THR A 166 -6.58 11.09 9.48
CA THR A 166 -5.12 11.30 9.47
C THR A 166 -4.44 10.73 10.72
N ASN A 167 -5.08 10.84 11.89
CA ASN A 167 -4.54 10.29 13.14
C ASN A 167 -4.53 8.76 13.14
N GLU A 168 -5.63 8.14 12.71
CA GLU A 168 -5.75 6.71 12.57
C GLU A 168 -4.71 6.19 11.56
N ALA A 169 -4.58 6.87 10.41
CA ALA A 169 -3.56 6.57 9.42
C ALA A 169 -2.14 6.60 10.01
N PHE A 170 -1.82 7.64 10.79
CA PHE A 170 -0.54 7.76 11.46
C PHE A 170 -0.31 6.61 12.44
N VAL A 171 -1.31 6.26 13.24
CA VAL A 171 -1.21 5.13 14.19
C VAL A 171 -0.95 3.82 13.47
N ASN A 172 -1.66 3.58 12.37
CA ASN A 172 -1.52 2.38 11.58
C ASN A 172 -0.12 2.27 10.94
N PHE A 173 0.38 3.32 10.27
CA PHE A 173 1.74 3.28 9.74
C PHE A 173 2.80 3.16 10.82
N TYR A 174 2.61 3.81 11.98
CA TYR A 174 3.58 3.72 13.07
C TYR A 174 3.64 2.31 13.64
N LYS A 175 2.49 1.65 13.83
CA LYS A 175 2.43 0.25 14.27
C LYS A 175 3.11 -0.68 13.27
N ALA A 176 2.86 -0.50 11.98
CA ALA A 176 3.53 -1.28 10.93
C ALA A 176 5.06 -1.06 10.97
N PHE A 177 5.50 0.19 11.09
CA PHE A 177 6.91 0.58 11.20
C PHE A 177 7.60 -0.01 12.44
N GLU A 178 7.00 0.19 13.62
CA GLU A 178 7.52 -0.31 14.89
C GLU A 178 7.60 -1.84 14.87
N TYR A 179 6.54 -2.50 14.42
CA TYR A 179 6.49 -3.95 14.36
C TYR A 179 7.54 -4.50 13.39
N PHE A 180 7.66 -3.92 12.19
CA PHE A 180 8.64 -4.34 11.19
C PHE A 180 10.08 -4.19 11.71
N CYS A 181 10.41 -3.03 12.28
CA CYS A 181 11.72 -2.82 12.89
C CYS A 181 12.01 -3.81 14.03
N THR A 182 11.04 -4.00 14.93
CA THR A 182 11.20 -4.81 16.14
C THR A 182 11.35 -6.29 15.81
N ASN A 183 10.40 -6.84 15.04
CA ASN A 183 10.31 -8.29 14.83
C ASN A 183 11.12 -8.73 13.61
N ARG A 184 11.09 -7.98 12.50
CA ARG A 184 11.70 -8.40 11.23
C ARG A 184 13.17 -8.00 11.13
N ILE A 185 13.51 -6.78 11.56
CA ILE A 185 14.91 -6.29 11.49
C ILE A 185 15.70 -6.70 12.74
N LEU A 186 15.20 -6.39 13.93
CA LEU A 186 15.93 -6.62 15.18
C LEU A 186 15.73 -8.02 15.78
N GLY A 187 14.70 -8.76 15.36
CA GLY A 187 14.38 -10.09 15.90
C GLY A 187 14.00 -10.09 17.39
N LEU A 188 13.46 -8.97 17.89
CA LEU A 188 13.09 -8.78 19.29
C LEU A 188 11.58 -8.97 19.49
N LYS A 189 11.18 -9.36 20.70
CA LYS A 189 9.75 -9.39 21.10
C LYS A 189 9.23 -8.03 21.57
N LYS A 190 10.12 -7.16 22.07
CA LYS A 190 9.79 -5.85 22.62
C LYS A 190 11.01 -4.94 22.61
N LEU A 191 10.79 -3.64 22.40
CA LEU A 191 11.80 -2.60 22.51
C LEU A 191 11.97 -2.15 23.98
N SER A 192 13.22 -2.03 24.44
CA SER A 192 13.57 -1.53 25.78
C SER A 192 13.83 -0.02 25.80
N ASN A 193 14.27 0.55 24.67
CA ASN A 193 14.38 1.97 24.45
C ASN A 193 13.97 2.26 22.99
N GLU A 194 12.65 2.37 22.80
CA GLU A 194 11.99 2.45 21.51
C GLU A 194 12.64 3.50 20.59
N LYS A 195 12.71 4.77 21.02
CA LYS A 195 13.30 5.85 20.23
C LYS A 195 14.73 5.53 19.77
N LYS A 196 15.60 5.13 20.70
CA LYS A 196 17.02 4.87 20.39
C LYS A 196 17.18 3.69 19.43
N GLN A 197 16.39 2.63 19.63
CA GLN A 197 16.49 1.41 18.82
C GLN A 197 15.94 1.65 17.41
N LEU A 198 14.78 2.30 17.27
CA LEU A 198 14.19 2.61 15.96
C LEU A 198 15.06 3.60 15.16
N ARG A 199 15.58 4.66 15.82
CA ARG A 199 16.55 5.57 15.19
C ARG A 199 17.84 4.84 14.78
N GLY A 200 18.29 3.88 15.58
CA GLY A 200 19.42 3.01 15.26
C GLY A 200 19.20 2.19 13.99
N VAL A 201 18.03 1.56 13.86
CA VAL A 201 17.63 0.82 12.64
C VAL A 201 17.66 1.73 11.41
N LEU A 202 17.07 2.92 11.49
CA LEU A 202 17.11 3.88 10.39
C LEU A 202 18.55 4.26 10.04
N LYS A 203 19.40 4.54 11.03
CA LYS A 203 20.80 4.84 10.80
C LYS A 203 21.56 3.70 10.12
N ASP A 204 21.36 2.45 10.57
CA ASP A 204 21.98 1.26 9.98
C ASP A 204 21.50 1.00 8.54
N PHE A 205 20.29 1.47 8.23
CA PHE A 205 19.73 1.48 6.88
C PHE A 205 20.22 2.67 6.04
N GLY A 206 21.16 3.47 6.53
CA GLY A 206 21.87 4.49 5.77
C GLY A 206 21.13 5.82 5.63
N PHE A 207 20.14 6.07 6.49
CA PHE A 207 19.49 7.39 6.54
C PHE A 207 20.41 8.42 7.17
N GLU A 208 20.52 9.59 6.54
CA GLU A 208 21.36 10.71 7.01
C GLU A 208 20.77 11.39 8.24
N GLU A 209 21.61 12.09 9.01
CA GLU A 209 21.23 12.67 10.30
C GLU A 209 20.07 13.68 10.17
N GLU A 210 20.03 14.48 9.10
CA GLU A 210 18.93 15.40 8.79
C GLU A 210 17.59 14.64 8.66
N ILE A 211 17.59 13.50 7.97
CA ILE A 211 16.39 12.66 7.84
C ILE A 211 16.06 12.02 9.19
N LEU A 212 17.05 11.61 9.99
CA LEU A 212 16.81 11.08 11.32
C LEU A 212 16.18 12.13 12.27
N GLU A 213 16.44 13.42 12.09
CA GLU A 213 15.75 14.49 12.83
C GLU A 213 14.24 14.53 12.53
N ASP A 214 13.82 14.20 11.31
CA ASP A 214 12.39 14.05 10.99
C ASP A 214 11.75 12.87 11.72
N PHE A 215 12.48 11.77 11.91
CA PHE A 215 12.00 10.66 12.76
C PHE A 215 11.79 11.12 14.21
N ASP A 216 12.63 12.01 14.73
CA ASP A 216 12.45 12.54 16.08
C ASP A 216 11.14 13.34 16.21
N LYS A 217 10.75 14.10 15.17
CA LYS A 217 9.46 14.80 15.11
C LYS A 217 8.28 13.81 15.08
N ILE A 218 8.39 12.75 14.28
CA ILE A 218 7.40 11.66 14.22
C ILE A 218 7.24 11.01 15.61
N TYR A 219 8.35 10.69 16.27
CA TYR A 219 8.31 10.06 17.59
C TYR A 219 7.66 10.98 18.64
N ILE A 220 7.96 12.28 18.60
CA ILE A 220 7.29 13.27 19.45
C ILE A 220 5.78 13.23 19.19
N ALA A 221 5.34 13.35 17.93
CA ALA A 221 3.92 13.31 17.57
C ALA A 221 3.21 12.04 18.06
N ARG A 222 3.85 10.87 17.92
CA ARG A 222 3.34 9.60 18.48
C ARG A 222 3.17 9.69 19.99
N SER A 223 4.20 10.15 20.70
CA SER A 223 4.23 10.19 22.17
C SER A 223 3.33 11.26 22.79
N SER A 224 3.03 12.34 22.07
CA SER A 224 2.37 13.51 22.65
C SER A 224 1.07 13.92 21.97
N LYS A 225 0.69 13.39 20.80
CA LYS A 225 -0.48 13.89 20.06
C LYS A 225 -1.45 12.80 19.63
N VAL A 226 -0.96 11.62 19.26
CA VAL A 226 -1.78 10.66 18.49
C VAL A 226 -2.09 9.35 19.25
N MET A 227 -1.16 8.81 20.06
CA MET A 227 -1.37 7.48 20.69
C MET A 227 -1.71 7.50 22.18
N HIS A 228 -1.55 8.62 22.87
CA HIS A 228 -1.87 8.72 24.30
C HIS A 228 -3.16 9.52 24.48
N ALA A 229 -4.04 9.01 25.36
CA ALA A 229 -5.32 9.63 25.71
C ALA A 229 -5.11 11.00 26.35
N GLN A 230 -5.04 12.05 25.53
CA GLN A 230 -5.07 13.43 25.97
C GLN A 230 -6.50 13.94 26.00
N ARG A 231 -6.73 15.01 26.79
CA ARG A 231 -8.04 15.67 26.90
C ARG A 231 -8.51 16.28 25.56
N SER A 232 -7.59 16.51 24.63
CA SER A 232 -7.84 16.89 23.24
C SER A 232 -6.82 16.18 22.35
N ILE A 233 -7.28 15.34 21.45
CA ILE A 233 -6.43 14.72 20.42
C ILE A 233 -6.14 15.82 19.39
N GLU A 234 -4.88 16.25 19.27
CA GLU A 234 -4.46 17.15 18.19
C GLU A 234 -4.38 16.35 16.88
N THR A 235 -4.82 16.93 15.77
CA THR A 235 -4.65 16.33 14.44
C THR A 235 -3.17 16.29 14.08
N CYS A 236 -2.68 15.12 13.70
CA CYS A 236 -1.33 14.92 13.20
C CYS A 236 -1.14 15.72 11.92
N ASP A 237 0.06 16.27 11.77
CA ASP A 237 0.46 16.94 10.54
C ASP A 237 0.55 15.93 9.39
N LYS A 238 -0.01 16.27 8.23
CA LYS A 238 -0.01 15.40 7.04
C LYS A 238 1.39 15.17 6.52
N GLU A 239 2.27 16.16 6.63
CA GLU A 239 3.68 16.00 6.24
C GLU A 239 4.37 14.92 7.10
N LEU A 240 4.07 14.88 8.40
CA LEU A 240 4.62 13.85 9.30
C LEU A 240 4.07 12.47 9.00
N LEU A 241 2.78 12.37 8.64
CA LEU A 241 2.16 11.12 8.17
C LEU A 241 2.85 10.60 6.91
N GLU A 242 3.07 11.46 5.93
CA GLU A 242 3.72 11.11 4.66
C GLU A 242 5.18 10.68 4.89
N LYS A 243 5.93 11.43 5.71
CA LYS A 243 7.30 11.06 6.10
C LYS A 243 7.36 9.70 6.78
N LEU A 244 6.42 9.40 7.68
CA LEU A 244 6.34 8.09 8.34
C LEU A 244 6.08 6.95 7.33
N LYS A 245 5.16 7.14 6.37
CA LYS A 245 4.96 6.18 5.29
C LYS A 245 6.24 6.01 4.45
N ILE A 246 6.92 7.10 4.10
CA ILE A 246 8.19 7.06 3.34
C ILE A 246 9.25 6.26 4.08
N PHE A 247 9.41 6.47 5.39
CA PHE A 247 10.33 5.67 6.21
C PHE A 247 10.01 4.17 6.14
N LEU A 248 8.74 3.82 6.30
CA LEU A 248 8.29 2.44 6.24
C LEU A 248 8.56 1.82 4.87
N ASP A 249 8.14 2.48 3.79
CA ASP A 249 8.34 2.00 2.41
C ASP A 249 9.83 1.82 2.11
N ALA A 250 10.66 2.80 2.48
CA ALA A 250 12.10 2.77 2.23
C ALA A 250 12.81 1.66 3.02
N LEU A 251 12.43 1.44 4.28
CA LEU A 251 12.93 0.31 5.07
C LEU A 251 12.54 -1.03 4.45
N MET A 252 11.26 -1.20 4.11
CA MET A 252 10.76 -2.43 3.49
C MET A 252 11.42 -2.66 2.13
N HIS A 253 11.58 -1.61 1.32
CA HIS A 253 12.27 -1.69 0.04
C HIS A 253 13.70 -2.20 0.22
N LYS A 254 14.47 -1.56 1.11
CA LYS A 254 15.87 -1.96 1.35
C LYS A 254 15.98 -3.37 1.93
N TYR A 255 15.03 -3.79 2.77
CA TYR A 255 14.99 -5.12 3.35
C TYR A 255 14.63 -6.20 2.32
N TYR A 256 13.60 -5.98 1.49
CA TYR A 256 13.11 -6.98 0.53
C TYR A 256 13.89 -7.00 -0.78
N LYS A 257 14.56 -5.91 -1.16
CA LYS A 257 15.29 -5.84 -2.43
C LYS A 257 16.29 -6.99 -2.66
N PRO A 258 17.16 -7.33 -1.70
CA PRO A 258 18.05 -8.47 -1.83
C PRO A 258 17.34 -9.83 -1.92
N LEU A 259 16.08 -9.91 -1.47
CA LEU A 259 15.27 -11.14 -1.50
C LEU A 259 14.58 -11.29 -2.85
N TRP A 260 13.98 -10.22 -3.39
CA TRP A 260 13.29 -10.29 -4.69
C TRP A 260 14.26 -10.46 -5.85
N GLU A 261 15.47 -9.91 -5.75
CA GLU A 261 16.55 -10.13 -6.73
C GLU A 261 16.94 -11.62 -6.83
N LYS A 262 16.70 -12.40 -5.76
CA LYS A 262 17.02 -13.84 -5.69
C LYS A 262 15.87 -14.76 -6.13
N VAL A 263 14.63 -14.26 -6.25
CA VAL A 263 13.44 -15.10 -6.55
C VAL A 263 13.62 -15.92 -7.83
N LEU A 264 14.40 -15.42 -8.80
CA LEU A 264 14.66 -16.09 -10.08
C LEU A 264 15.98 -16.88 -10.13
N SER A 265 16.89 -16.68 -9.17
CA SER A 265 18.15 -17.44 -9.12
C SER A 265 17.95 -18.90 -8.69
N ASN A 266 16.78 -19.23 -8.15
CA ASN A 266 16.38 -20.56 -7.70
C ASN A 266 15.11 -21.07 -8.40
N SER A 267 14.75 -20.49 -9.56
CA SER A 267 13.64 -20.95 -10.42
C SER A 267 14.14 -21.83 -11.54
#